data_AF-A0A1Y1N0L0-F1
#
_entry.id   AF-A0A1Y1N0L0-F1
#
_cell.length_a   1.000
_cell.length_b   1.000
_cell.length_c   1.000
_cell.angle_alpha   90.00
_cell.angle_beta   90.00
_cell.angle_gamma   90.00
#
_symmetry.space_group_name_H-M   'P 1'
#
loop_
_entity.id
_entity.type
_entity.pdbx_description
1 polymer ?
#
loop_
_entity_poly.entity_id
_entity_poly.type
_entity_poly.pdbx_seq_one_letter_code
_entity_poly.pdbx_strand_id
1 'polypeptide(L)'
;MSDGVFSLIQFHLVRQRLALAEKSRELFDTRSTNIPGNGIGFKIATLAWARLMANKGIIHRWQEALAVMAQPSYVPASLKELAMLSDEMWYLAGDKAVDSSWYTKRASLSMVYSTSELFMTNDKSPGFVDTRKFLDRRLEEVTTVGGFVGTLGAWGGFTMNAGVNVLRSKGMRV
;
A
#
# COMPACT_ATOMS: atom_id res chain seq x y z
N MET A 1 28.59 -5.96 -13.93
CA MET A 1 28.66 -7.15 -13.08
C MET A 1 27.24 -7.68 -12.96
N SER A 2 27.00 -8.95 -13.33
CA SER A 2 25.69 -9.58 -13.20
C SER A 2 25.38 -9.78 -11.72
N ASP A 3 24.54 -8.93 -11.14
CA ASP A 3 24.19 -9.05 -9.73
C ASP A 3 23.12 -10.15 -9.54
N GLY A 4 23.61 -11.38 -9.43
CA GLY A 4 22.79 -12.58 -9.35
C GLY A 4 21.83 -12.56 -8.16
N VAL A 5 22.21 -11.93 -7.04
CA VAL A 5 21.36 -11.84 -5.84
C VAL A 5 20.13 -10.98 -6.13
N PHE A 6 20.34 -9.78 -6.67
CA PHE A 6 19.20 -8.93 -7.03
C PHE A 6 18.32 -9.57 -8.11
N SER A 7 18.93 -10.26 -9.08
CA SER A 7 18.19 -10.97 -10.14
C SER A 7 17.26 -12.04 -9.58
N LEU A 8 17.68 -12.78 -8.55
CA LEU A 8 16.86 -13.77 -7.85
C LEU A 8 15.72 -13.11 -7.07
N ILE A 9 16.00 -12.00 -6.39
CA ILE A 9 14.97 -11.22 -5.67
C ILE A 9 13.92 -10.72 -6.65
N GLN A 10 14.35 -10.09 -7.75
CA GLN A 10 13.46 -9.57 -8.79
C GLN A 10 12.62 -10.70 -9.42
N PHE A 11 13.24 -11.84 -9.74
CA PHE A 11 12.52 -13.00 -10.25
C PHE A 11 11.44 -13.46 -9.27
N HIS A 12 11.74 -13.55 -7.98
CA HIS A 12 10.76 -13.90 -6.96
C HIS A 12 9.62 -12.88 -6.89
N LEU A 13 9.92 -11.58 -6.85
CA LEU A 13 8.90 -10.51 -6.81
C LEU A 13 7.93 -10.61 -8.00
N VAL A 14 8.46 -10.72 -9.21
CA VAL A 14 7.68 -10.80 -10.45
C VAL A 14 6.83 -12.08 -10.44
N ARG A 15 7.43 -13.23 -10.11
CA ARG A 15 6.72 -14.51 -10.07
C ARG A 15 5.55 -14.47 -9.08
N GLN A 16 5.76 -13.94 -7.87
CA GLN A 16 4.70 -13.86 -6.86
C GLN A 16 3.62 -12.82 -7.21
N ARG A 17 3.97 -11.73 -7.93
CA ARG A 17 2.98 -10.79 -8.46
C ARG A 17 2.09 -11.46 -9.52
N LEU A 18 2.69 -12.13 -10.51
CA LEU A 18 1.94 -12.79 -11.58
C LEU A 18 1.07 -13.96 -11.08
N ALA A 19 1.55 -14.70 -10.08
CA ALA A 19 0.77 -15.75 -9.42
C ALA A 19 -0.49 -15.22 -8.72
N LEU A 20 -0.55 -13.92 -8.41
CA LEU A 20 -1.68 -13.31 -7.72
C LEU A 20 -2.97 -13.36 -8.54
N ALA A 21 -2.89 -13.31 -9.87
CA ALA A 21 -4.05 -13.39 -10.77
C ALA A 21 -4.69 -14.79 -10.76
N GLU A 22 -3.90 -15.84 -10.61
CA GLU A 22 -4.42 -17.19 -10.41
C GLU A 22 -5.02 -17.32 -9.01
N LYS A 23 -4.28 -16.84 -8.00
CA LYS A 23 -4.73 -16.84 -6.61
C LYS A 23 -6.04 -16.07 -6.41
N SER A 24 -6.23 -14.95 -7.11
CA SER A 24 -7.45 -14.15 -7.00
C SER A 24 -8.68 -14.89 -7.53
N ARG A 25 -8.53 -15.71 -8.58
CA ARG A 25 -9.62 -16.55 -9.08
C ARG A 25 -10.04 -17.58 -8.05
N GLU A 26 -9.09 -18.22 -7.37
CA GLU A 26 -9.38 -19.15 -6.26
C GLU A 26 -10.04 -18.44 -5.08
N LEU A 27 -9.50 -17.27 -4.68
CA LEU A 27 -9.95 -16.53 -3.51
C LEU A 27 -11.35 -15.93 -3.69
N PHE A 28 -11.74 -15.61 -4.93
CA PHE A 28 -12.99 -14.93 -5.24
C PHE A 28 -13.93 -15.77 -6.12
N ASP A 29 -13.73 -17.09 -6.20
CA ASP A 29 -14.64 -17.98 -6.93
C ASP A 29 -16.04 -17.93 -6.30
N THR A 30 -17.01 -17.46 -7.07
CA THR A 30 -18.41 -17.17 -6.69
C THR A 30 -19.19 -18.40 -6.21
N ARG A 31 -18.61 -19.61 -6.30
CA ARG A 31 -19.20 -20.86 -5.80
C ARG A 31 -19.06 -21.03 -4.28
N SER A 32 -18.21 -20.24 -3.63
CA SER A 32 -18.04 -20.25 -2.17
C SER A 32 -19.00 -19.24 -1.52
N THR A 33 -20.11 -19.73 -0.97
CA THR A 33 -21.24 -18.95 -0.44
C THR A 33 -20.99 -18.24 0.89
N ASN A 34 -19.73 -18.13 1.37
CA ASN A 34 -19.47 -17.69 2.74
C ASN A 34 -18.26 -16.75 2.90
N ILE A 35 -17.94 -15.96 1.87
CA ILE A 35 -16.90 -14.92 1.98
C ILE A 35 -17.54 -13.64 2.56
N PRO A 36 -17.08 -13.14 3.73
CA PRO A 36 -17.60 -11.91 4.30
C PRO A 36 -17.14 -10.72 3.46
N GLY A 37 -17.99 -10.29 2.53
CA GLY A 37 -17.86 -9.04 1.78
C GLY A 37 -17.35 -9.20 0.35
N ASN A 38 -18.04 -8.57 -0.61
CA ASN A 38 -17.64 -8.50 -2.01
C ASN A 38 -16.93 -7.17 -2.37
N GLY A 39 -16.77 -6.28 -1.40
CA GLY A 39 -16.32 -4.92 -1.61
C GLY A 39 -14.85 -4.82 -2.02
N ILE A 40 -14.52 -3.75 -2.76
CA ILE A 40 -13.16 -3.53 -3.27
C ILE A 40 -12.12 -3.51 -2.14
N GLY A 41 -12.41 -2.84 -1.02
CA GLY A 41 -11.51 -2.80 0.14
C GLY A 41 -11.21 -4.19 0.73
N PHE A 42 -12.24 -5.04 0.84
CA PHE A 42 -12.06 -6.43 1.29
C PHE A 42 -11.18 -7.22 0.31
N LYS A 43 -11.41 -7.07 -1.00
CA LYS A 43 -10.59 -7.73 -2.03
C LYS A 43 -9.14 -7.28 -1.97
N ILE A 44 -8.88 -5.97 -1.80
CA ILE A 44 -7.53 -5.43 -1.63
C ILE A 44 -6.85 -6.02 -0.39
N ALA A 45 -7.54 -6.03 0.76
CA ALA A 45 -6.99 -6.62 1.98
C ALA A 45 -6.66 -8.11 1.80
N THR A 46 -7.53 -8.85 1.11
CA THR A 46 -7.35 -10.27 0.82
C THR A 46 -6.16 -10.52 -0.10
N LEU A 47 -6.02 -9.74 -1.18
CA LEU A 47 -4.92 -9.83 -2.14
C LEU A 47 -3.58 -9.44 -1.51
N ALA A 48 -3.54 -8.34 -0.75
CA ALA A 48 -2.35 -7.89 -0.04
C ALA A 48 -1.88 -8.95 0.96
N TRP A 49 -2.80 -9.53 1.73
CA TRP A 49 -2.50 -10.61 2.65
C TRP A 49 -1.99 -11.86 1.95
N ALA A 50 -2.65 -12.29 0.87
CA ALA A 50 -2.22 -13.44 0.07
C ALA A 50 -0.79 -13.25 -0.45
N ARG A 51 -0.47 -12.03 -0.92
CA ARG A 51 0.87 -11.70 -1.42
C ARG A 51 1.92 -11.68 -0.32
N LEU A 52 1.63 -11.15 0.87
CA LEU A 52 2.54 -11.22 2.02
C LEU A 52 2.83 -12.68 2.41
N MET A 53 1.77 -13.49 2.49
CA MET A 53 1.89 -14.92 2.84
C MET A 53 2.68 -15.74 1.82
N ALA A 54 2.76 -15.28 0.56
CA ALA A 54 3.64 -15.89 -0.44
C ALA A 54 5.13 -15.79 -0.09
N ASN A 55 5.53 -14.86 0.79
CA ASN A 55 6.89 -14.77 1.30
C ASN A 55 7.14 -15.65 2.54
N LYS A 56 6.13 -16.31 3.11
CA LYS A 56 6.24 -17.09 4.37
C LYS A 56 7.43 -18.06 4.36
N GLY A 57 7.64 -18.78 3.27
CA GLY A 57 8.71 -19.77 3.16
C GLY A 57 10.13 -19.17 3.18
N ILE A 58 10.27 -17.90 2.81
CA ILE A 58 11.56 -17.21 2.68
C ILE A 58 11.71 -16.02 3.63
N ILE A 59 10.77 -15.84 4.57
CA ILE A 59 10.71 -14.66 5.44
C ILE A 59 11.99 -14.45 6.27
N HIS A 60 12.69 -15.54 6.59
CA HIS A 60 13.97 -15.56 7.31
C HIS A 60 15.15 -14.95 6.53
N ARG A 61 15.02 -14.77 5.21
CA ARG A 61 15.98 -14.05 4.35
C ARG A 61 15.43 -12.73 3.84
N TRP A 62 14.18 -12.41 4.13
CA TRP A 62 13.50 -11.28 3.52
C TRP A 62 14.08 -9.93 3.96
N GLN A 63 14.62 -9.83 5.19
CA GLN A 63 15.32 -8.63 5.65
C GLN A 63 16.56 -8.32 4.80
N GLU A 64 17.33 -9.34 4.43
CA GLU A 64 18.50 -9.17 3.56
C GLU A 64 18.07 -8.81 2.14
N ALA A 65 17.00 -9.43 1.64
CA ALA A 65 16.43 -9.07 0.34
C ALA A 65 15.99 -7.59 0.30
N LEU A 66 15.31 -7.12 1.35
CA LEU A 66 14.93 -5.71 1.51
C LEU A 66 16.16 -4.79 1.54
N ALA A 67 17.22 -5.18 2.24
CA ALA A 67 18.47 -4.41 2.28
C ALA A 67 19.14 -4.32 0.89
N VAL A 68 19.13 -5.40 0.10
CA VAL A 68 19.62 -5.38 -1.28
C VAL A 68 18.76 -4.47 -2.15
N MET A 69 17.44 -4.58 -2.08
CA MET A 69 16.51 -3.72 -2.83
C MET A 69 16.65 -2.23 -2.49
N ALA A 70 17.05 -1.91 -1.26
CA ALA A 70 17.26 -0.54 -0.79
C ALA A 70 18.57 0.10 -1.30
N GLN A 71 19.45 -0.66 -1.96
CA GLN A 71 20.66 -0.09 -2.56
C GLN A 71 20.30 0.87 -3.71
N PRO A 72 20.98 2.02 -3.87
CA PRO A 72 20.61 3.04 -4.86
C PRO A 72 20.48 2.53 -6.30
N SER A 73 21.29 1.56 -6.71
CA SER A 73 21.24 0.92 -8.02
C SER A 73 19.98 0.07 -8.25
N TYR A 74 19.36 -0.42 -7.17
CA TYR A 74 18.22 -1.36 -7.21
C TYR A 74 16.90 -0.74 -6.79
N VAL A 75 16.93 0.41 -6.11
CA VAL A 75 15.72 1.14 -5.70
C VAL A 75 14.77 1.41 -6.88
N PRO A 76 15.21 1.93 -8.04
CA PRO A 76 14.29 2.22 -9.15
C PRO A 76 13.54 0.99 -9.65
N ALA A 77 14.25 -0.14 -9.81
CA ALA A 77 13.66 -1.40 -10.25
C ALA A 77 12.72 -1.99 -9.19
N SER A 78 13.11 -1.94 -7.91
CA SER A 78 12.29 -2.44 -6.80
C SER A 78 11.00 -1.63 -6.62
N LEU A 79 11.08 -0.30 -6.73
CA LEU A 79 9.90 0.58 -6.68
C LEU A 79 8.98 0.38 -7.88
N LYS A 80 9.53 0.12 -9.07
CA LYS A 80 8.73 -0.21 -10.26
C LYS A 80 7.92 -1.50 -10.03
N GLU A 81 8.55 -2.55 -9.52
CA GLU A 81 7.83 -3.80 -9.21
C GLU A 81 6.77 -3.60 -8.11
N LEU A 82 7.05 -2.80 -7.09
CA LEU A 82 6.07 -2.45 -6.06
C LEU A 82 4.87 -1.68 -6.66
N ALA A 83 5.11 -0.73 -7.56
CA ALA A 83 4.05 0.00 -8.25
C ALA A 83 3.21 -0.92 -9.14
N MET A 84 3.84 -1.85 -9.88
CA MET A 84 3.14 -2.86 -10.67
C MET A 84 2.32 -3.81 -9.80
N LEU A 85 2.83 -4.17 -8.61
CA LEU A 85 2.08 -5.01 -7.67
C LEU A 85 0.83 -4.30 -7.15
N SER A 86 0.95 -3.02 -6.79
CA SER A 86 -0.18 -2.19 -6.36
C SER A 86 -1.24 -2.06 -7.46
N ASP A 87 -0.80 -1.81 -8.71
CA ASP A 87 -1.68 -1.76 -9.88
C ASP A 87 -2.42 -3.10 -10.11
N GLU A 88 -1.69 -4.22 -10.06
CA GLU A 88 -2.24 -5.57 -10.19
C GLU A 88 -3.31 -5.84 -9.13
N MET A 89 -3.07 -5.49 -7.87
CA MET A 89 -4.06 -5.68 -6.79
C MET A 89 -5.35 -4.88 -7.04
N TRP A 90 -5.24 -3.62 -7.46
CA TRP A 90 -6.40 -2.80 -7.81
C TRP A 90 -7.16 -3.32 -9.02
N TYR A 91 -6.43 -3.78 -10.04
CA TYR A 91 -7.02 -4.41 -11.22
C TYR A 91 -7.79 -5.68 -10.85
N LEU A 92 -7.18 -6.60 -10.09
CA LEU A 92 -7.80 -7.86 -9.66
C LEU A 92 -8.96 -7.64 -8.68
N ALA A 93 -8.93 -6.56 -7.88
CA ALA A 93 -10.06 -6.18 -7.04
C ALA A 93 -11.27 -5.66 -7.85
N GLY A 94 -11.07 -5.30 -9.12
CA GLY A 94 -12.10 -4.78 -10.02
C GLY A 94 -12.32 -3.27 -9.92
N ASP A 95 -11.32 -2.51 -9.46
CA ASP A 95 -11.37 -1.05 -9.47
C ASP A 95 -11.34 -0.55 -10.92
N LYS A 96 -12.35 0.25 -11.29
CA LYS A 96 -12.48 0.88 -12.62
C LYS A 96 -12.14 2.37 -12.60
N ALA A 97 -11.49 2.85 -11.54
CA ALA A 97 -11.21 4.27 -11.39
C ALA A 97 -10.14 4.73 -12.40
N VAL A 98 -10.48 5.76 -13.17
CA VAL A 98 -9.62 6.45 -14.16
C VAL A 98 -9.45 7.94 -13.84
N ASP A 99 -9.89 8.35 -12.65
CA ASP A 99 -9.82 9.72 -12.15
C ASP A 99 -8.49 10.00 -11.41
N SER A 100 -8.32 11.23 -10.93
CA SER A 100 -7.13 11.67 -10.18
C SER A 100 -6.83 10.80 -8.94
N SER A 101 -7.82 10.03 -8.44
CA SER A 101 -7.64 9.07 -7.35
C SER A 101 -6.71 7.90 -7.70
N TRP A 102 -6.48 7.64 -9.00
CA TRP A 102 -5.66 6.52 -9.50
C TRP A 102 -4.24 6.52 -8.90
N TYR A 103 -3.57 7.68 -8.93
CA TYR A 103 -2.19 7.82 -8.43
C TYR A 103 -2.14 7.67 -6.91
N THR A 104 -3.07 8.32 -6.20
CA THR A 104 -3.13 8.27 -4.74
C THR A 104 -3.42 6.86 -4.24
N LYS A 105 -4.41 6.17 -4.82
CA LYS A 105 -4.75 4.77 -4.47
C LYS A 105 -3.54 3.85 -4.61
N ARG A 106 -2.79 3.96 -5.70
CA ARG A 106 -1.62 3.11 -5.97
C ARG A 106 -0.46 3.45 -5.05
N ALA A 107 -0.16 4.72 -4.87
CA ALA A 107 0.91 5.17 -3.97
C ALA A 107 0.63 4.74 -2.52
N SER A 108 -0.60 4.97 -2.03
CA SER A 108 -0.99 4.58 -0.68
C SER A 108 -0.95 3.06 -0.48
N LEU A 109 -1.46 2.26 -1.43
CA LEU A 109 -1.39 0.81 -1.32
C LEU A 109 0.06 0.29 -1.37
N SER A 110 0.92 0.87 -2.21
CA SER A 110 2.35 0.55 -2.23
C SER A 110 3.02 0.80 -0.88
N MET A 111 2.70 1.93 -0.24
CA MET A 111 3.22 2.28 1.09
C MET A 111 2.70 1.31 2.17
N VAL A 112 1.39 1.02 2.17
CA VAL A 112 0.80 0.07 3.12
C VAL A 112 1.41 -1.32 2.97
N TYR A 113 1.56 -1.79 1.73
CA TYR A 113 2.14 -3.10 1.45
C TYR A 113 3.61 -3.16 1.91
N SER A 114 4.46 -2.21 1.51
CA SER A 114 5.89 -2.25 1.84
C SER A 114 6.15 -2.14 3.35
N THR A 115 5.40 -1.30 4.06
CA THR A 115 5.51 -1.19 5.52
C THR A 115 5.02 -2.45 6.24
N SER A 116 3.96 -3.10 5.73
CA SER A 116 3.47 -4.38 6.25
C SER A 116 4.47 -5.51 5.99
N GLU A 117 5.12 -5.50 4.83
CA GLU A 117 6.15 -6.47 4.47
C GLU A 117 7.38 -6.35 5.38
N LEU A 118 7.84 -5.12 5.66
CA LEU A 118 8.90 -4.86 6.63
C LEU A 118 8.50 -5.32 8.04
N PHE A 119 7.28 -5.00 8.47
CA PHE A 119 6.75 -5.43 9.77
C PHE A 119 6.76 -6.96 9.90
N MET A 120 6.29 -7.67 8.86
CA MET A 120 6.22 -9.13 8.82
C MET A 120 7.58 -9.82 9.07
N THR A 121 8.68 -9.18 8.70
CA THR A 121 10.02 -9.76 8.93
C THR A 121 10.38 -9.93 10.41
N ASN A 122 9.77 -9.13 11.28
CA ASN A 122 10.01 -9.17 12.73
C ASN A 122 8.88 -9.84 13.51
N ASP A 123 7.76 -10.16 12.84
CA ASP A 123 6.59 -10.77 13.47
C ASP A 123 6.86 -12.25 13.80
N LYS A 124 6.74 -12.60 15.08
CA LYS A 124 6.88 -13.96 15.62
C LYS A 124 5.54 -14.56 16.08
N SER A 125 4.44 -13.85 15.89
CA SER A 125 3.11 -14.29 16.27
C SER A 125 2.67 -15.50 15.42
N PRO A 126 1.85 -16.41 15.98
CA PRO A 126 1.36 -17.58 15.25
C PRO A 126 0.64 -17.17 13.97
N GLY A 127 1.12 -17.67 12.82
CA GLY A 127 0.51 -17.38 11.52
C GLY A 127 0.59 -15.91 11.07
N PHE A 128 1.48 -15.11 11.67
CA PHE A 128 1.64 -13.67 11.39
C PHE A 128 0.38 -12.84 11.70
N VAL A 129 -0.34 -13.19 12.78
CA VAL A 129 -1.59 -12.51 13.17
C VAL A 129 -1.36 -11.02 13.48
N ASP A 130 -0.20 -10.64 14.00
CA ASP A 130 0.12 -9.23 14.26
C ASP A 130 0.37 -8.45 12.96
N THR A 131 1.03 -9.07 11.97
CA THR A 131 1.13 -8.53 10.61
C THR A 131 -0.24 -8.34 9.98
N ARG A 132 -1.15 -9.31 10.15
CA ARG A 132 -2.51 -9.21 9.62
C ARG A 132 -3.24 -8.00 10.20
N LYS A 133 -3.21 -7.83 11.52
CA LYS A 133 -3.81 -6.66 12.21
C LYS A 133 -3.17 -5.35 11.78
N PHE A 134 -1.84 -5.33 11.61
CA PHE A 134 -1.11 -4.15 11.14
C PHE A 134 -1.57 -3.76 9.73
N LEU A 135 -1.66 -4.71 8.81
CA LEU A 135 -2.14 -4.49 7.45
C LEU A 135 -3.58 -3.95 7.45
N ASP A 136 -4.50 -4.62 8.16
CA ASP A 136 -5.91 -4.23 8.19
C ASP A 136 -6.07 -2.78 8.70
N ARG A 137 -5.37 -2.41 9.79
CA ARG A 137 -5.36 -1.03 10.31
C ARG A 137 -4.82 -0.02 9.30
N ARG A 138 -3.73 -0.35 8.61
CA ARG A 138 -3.13 0.56 7.62
C ARG A 138 -4.01 0.77 6.39
N LEU A 139 -4.72 -0.28 5.96
CA LEU A 139 -5.71 -0.16 4.90
C LEU A 139 -6.91 0.68 5.35
N GLU A 140 -7.40 0.50 6.58
CA GLU A 140 -8.45 1.33 7.17
C GLU A 140 -8.04 2.81 7.25
N GLU A 141 -6.82 3.09 7.72
CA GLU A 141 -6.23 4.42 7.72
C GLU A 141 -6.25 5.03 6.32
N VAL A 142 -5.79 4.32 5.28
CA VAL A 142 -5.81 4.81 3.89
C VAL A 142 -7.23 5.01 3.33
N THR A 143 -8.21 4.19 3.72
CA THR A 143 -9.60 4.42 3.30
C THR A 143 -10.22 5.64 3.97
N THR A 144 -9.92 5.87 5.26
CA THR A 144 -10.39 7.02 6.03
C THR A 144 -9.70 8.30 5.59
N VAL A 145 -8.38 8.22 5.34
CA VAL A 145 -7.50 9.25 4.80
C VAL A 145 -7.62 9.36 3.28
N GLY A 146 -8.37 8.49 2.60
CA GLY A 146 -8.87 8.74 1.25
C GLY A 146 -9.78 9.99 1.20
N GLY A 147 -10.27 10.42 2.38
CA GLY A 147 -10.82 11.73 2.67
C GLY A 147 -9.81 12.75 3.21
N PHE A 148 -8.50 12.59 3.03
CA PHE A 148 -7.44 13.54 3.43
C PHE A 148 -7.33 14.73 2.46
N VAL A 149 -8.50 15.20 2.04
CA VAL A 149 -8.76 16.61 1.76
C VAL A 149 -9.31 17.30 3.03
N GLY A 150 -9.92 16.56 3.96
CA GLY A 150 -10.54 17.08 5.18
C GLY A 150 -9.54 17.66 6.19
N THR A 151 -8.34 17.07 6.34
CA THR A 151 -7.35 17.57 7.31
C THR A 151 -6.46 18.68 6.76
N LEU A 152 -6.17 18.68 5.45
CA LEU A 152 -5.46 19.79 4.80
C LEU A 152 -6.38 21.01 4.59
N GLY A 153 -7.69 20.80 4.36
CA GLY A 153 -8.68 21.87 4.31
C GLY A 153 -8.91 22.57 5.67
N ALA A 154 -8.78 21.84 6.78
CA ALA A 154 -8.94 22.39 8.13
C ALA A 154 -7.79 23.34 8.54
N TRP A 155 -6.55 23.10 8.08
CA TRP A 155 -5.41 23.99 8.35
C TRP A 155 -5.36 25.21 7.41
N GLY A 156 -5.87 25.10 6.18
CA GLY A 156 -5.94 26.22 5.22
C GLY A 156 -7.04 27.24 5.53
N GLY A 157 -8.17 26.81 6.12
CA GLY A 157 -9.32 27.68 6.40
C GLY A 157 -9.20 28.60 7.62
N PHE A 158 -8.33 28.28 8.59
CA PHE A 158 -8.22 29.06 9.83
C PHE A 158 -7.31 30.29 9.74
N THR A 159 -6.46 30.39 8.72
CA THR A 159 -5.53 31.53 8.55
C THR A 159 -6.12 32.68 7.73
N MET A 160 -7.16 32.44 6.92
CA MET A 160 -7.70 33.49 6.03
C MET A 160 -8.57 34.56 6.71
N ASN A 161 -9.14 34.33 7.88
CA ASN A 161 -9.88 35.38 8.62
C ASN A 161 -9.03 36.18 9.62
N ALA A 162 -7.86 35.67 10.01
CA ALA A 162 -6.93 36.42 10.87
C ALA A 162 -6.18 37.51 10.08
N GLY A 163 -5.90 37.29 8.80
CA GLY A 163 -5.23 38.27 7.94
C GLY A 163 -6.07 39.49 7.58
N VAL A 164 -7.38 39.34 7.39
CA VAL A 164 -8.26 40.44 6.95
C VAL A 164 -8.57 41.42 8.08
N ASN A 165 -8.72 40.95 9.32
CA ASN A 165 -8.98 41.85 10.47
C ASN A 165 -7.75 42.64 10.90
N VAL A 166 -6.53 42.07 10.78
CA VAL A 166 -5.28 42.77 11.08
C VAL A 166 -4.94 43.84 10.02
N LEU A 167 -5.33 43.63 8.76
CA LEU A 167 -5.17 44.62 7.69
C LEU A 167 -6.18 45.79 7.80
N ARG A 168 -7.30 45.60 8.52
CA ARG A 168 -8.28 46.68 8.76
C ARG A 168 -8.03 47.46 10.06
N SER A 169 -7.23 46.94 10.99
CA SER A 169 -7.06 47.53 12.33
C SER A 169 -5.83 48.43 12.51
N LYS A 170 -5.10 48.77 11.44
CA LYS A 170 -4.08 49.84 11.46
C LYS A 170 -4.40 50.93 10.44
N GLY A 171 -5.42 51.71 10.76
CA GLY A 171 -5.82 52.91 10.03
C GLY A 171 -6.28 54.02 10.99
N MET A 172 -5.41 54.42 11.92
CA MET A 172 -5.46 55.67 12.71
C MET A 172 -3.99 56.01 13.08
N ARG A 173 -3.42 57.20 12.92
CA ARG A 173 -3.86 58.56 12.56
C ARG A 173 -2.61 59.35 12.11
N VAL A 174 -2.76 60.31 11.18
CA VAL A 174 -2.28 61.70 11.32
C VAL A 174 -3.41 62.59 10.82
#